data_AF-A0ABD2GKL6-F1
#
_entry.id   AF-A0ABD2GKL6-F1
#
_cell.length_a   1.000
_cell.length_b   1.000
_cell.length_c   1.000
_cell.angle_alpha   90.00
_cell.angle_beta   90.00
_cell.angle_gamma   90.00
#
_symmetry.space_group_name_H-M   'P 1'
#
loop_
_entity.id
_entity.type
_entity.pdbx_description
1 polymer ?
#
loop_
_entity_poly.entity_id
_entity_poly.type
_entity_poly.pdbx_seq_one_letter_code
_entity_poly.pdbx_strand_id
1 'polypeptide(L)'
;MEKERRSSKQYGSLEKTQVEGATQKSTEDVVSMADSTITIEDIEGELSKIERIRDILVRRESELRYMMDDIQLCKEITTLKTELQKLVSIPENDKSNGDRKREEELLQQINKLVETRDFLVDDVEFERLRESEEDRECVLHTVQNCSQDLALKR
;
A
#
# COMPACT_ATOMS: atom_id res chain seq x y z
N MET A 1 33.06 -7.38 4.91
CA MET A 1 31.90 -7.16 5.80
C MET A 1 30.90 -6.29 5.05
N GLU A 2 30.20 -6.88 4.09
CA GLU A 2 29.16 -6.18 3.33
C GLU A 2 27.93 -6.08 4.23
N LYS A 3 27.50 -4.85 4.52
CA LYS A 3 26.22 -4.61 5.19
C LYS A 3 25.12 -4.99 4.21
N GLU A 4 24.41 -6.06 4.53
CA GLU A 4 23.17 -6.50 3.91
C GLU A 4 22.18 -5.31 3.90
N ARG A 5 22.05 -4.64 2.75
CA ARG A 5 20.95 -3.70 2.49
C ARG A 5 19.67 -4.53 2.45
N ARG A 6 18.99 -4.64 3.60
CA ARG A 6 17.60 -5.09 3.63
C ARG A 6 16.77 -4.04 2.91
N SER A 7 16.58 -4.20 1.60
CA SER A 7 15.54 -3.48 0.89
C SER A 7 14.22 -3.97 1.47
N SER A 8 13.54 -3.12 2.24
CA SER A 8 12.18 -3.40 2.68
C SER A 8 11.29 -3.36 1.44
N LYS A 9 11.24 -4.46 0.67
CA LYS A 9 10.42 -4.62 -0.54
C LYS A 9 8.95 -4.84 -0.18
N GLN A 10 8.44 -4.05 0.74
CA GLN A 10 7.05 -4.15 1.16
C GLN A 10 6.43 -2.78 0.95
N TYR A 11 5.56 -2.72 -0.06
CA TYR A 11 4.50 -1.73 -0.05
C TYR A 11 3.65 -2.01 1.19
N GLY A 12 3.67 -1.05 2.11
CA GLY A 12 2.87 -1.04 3.32
C GLY A 12 3.62 -1.27 4.63
N SER A 13 3.26 -0.44 5.62
CA SER A 13 3.63 -0.59 7.04
C SER A 13 2.57 -1.32 7.85
N LEU A 14 1.43 -1.66 7.25
CA LEU A 14 0.31 -2.26 7.97
C LEU A 14 0.62 -3.70 8.33
N GLU A 15 0.58 -4.00 9.62
CA GLU A 15 0.55 -5.37 10.13
C GLU A 15 -0.56 -6.15 9.41
N LYS A 16 -0.31 -7.42 9.10
CA LYS A 16 -1.34 -8.30 8.54
C LYS A 16 -2.57 -8.20 9.44
N THR A 17 -3.71 -7.81 8.87
CA THR A 17 -5.00 -7.90 9.57
C THR A 17 -5.20 -9.36 9.97
N GLN A 18 -4.90 -9.71 11.22
CA GLN A 18 -5.33 -10.98 11.78
C GLN A 18 -6.83 -10.85 11.95
N VAL A 19 -7.55 -11.34 10.95
CA VAL A 19 -8.95 -11.71 11.11
C VAL A 19 -8.90 -12.99 11.94
N GLU A 20 -8.92 -12.86 13.26
CA GLU A 20 -9.20 -14.00 14.12
C GLU A 20 -10.60 -14.50 13.74
N GLY A 21 -10.63 -15.54 12.91
CA GLY A 21 -11.84 -16.25 12.56
C GLY A 21 -12.43 -16.79 13.85
N ALA A 22 -13.53 -16.19 14.30
CA ALA A 22 -14.38 -16.79 15.31
C ALA A 22 -14.91 -18.11 14.74
N THR A 23 -14.21 -19.22 15.00
CA THR A 23 -14.71 -20.55 14.65
C THR A 23 -14.37 -21.54 15.76
N GLN A 24 -15.49 -21.96 16.38
CA GLN A 24 -15.75 -23.18 17.14
C GLN A 24 -15.46 -23.21 18.65
N LYS A 25 -16.55 -23.05 19.40
CA LYS A 25 -16.92 -24.02 20.42
C LYS A 25 -18.28 -24.63 20.06
N SER A 26 -18.26 -25.87 19.57
CA SER A 26 -19.46 -26.71 19.44
C SER A 26 -19.58 -27.58 20.69
N THR A 27 -20.66 -27.41 21.44
CA THR A 27 -21.39 -28.52 22.08
C THR A 27 -22.79 -28.00 22.39
N GLU A 28 -23.79 -28.66 21.80
CA GLU A 28 -25.21 -28.68 22.18
C GLU A 28 -25.56 -27.88 23.44
N ASP A 29 -26.09 -26.67 23.26
CA ASP A 29 -26.84 -25.99 24.30
C ASP A 29 -28.01 -25.26 23.63
N VAL A 30 -29.17 -25.36 24.24
CA VAL A 30 -30.46 -24.94 23.69
C VAL A 30 -30.36 -23.48 23.25
N VAL A 31 -30.68 -23.19 21.98
CA VAL A 31 -30.81 -21.80 21.51
C VAL A 31 -32.04 -21.20 22.19
N SER A 32 -31.83 -20.69 23.40
CA SER A 32 -32.76 -19.82 24.09
C SER A 32 -32.85 -18.53 23.30
N MET A 33 -33.94 -18.34 22.57
CA MET A 33 -34.33 -17.07 21.94
C MET A 33 -34.86 -16.09 22.99
N ALA A 34 -34.17 -15.96 24.12
CA ALA A 34 -34.48 -14.97 25.14
C ALA A 34 -33.70 -13.70 24.80
N ASP A 35 -34.40 -12.74 24.18
CA ASP A 35 -34.05 -11.33 24.02
C ASP A 35 -32.55 -10.99 24.08
N SER A 36 -31.85 -11.22 22.97
CA SER A 36 -30.59 -10.53 22.70
C SER A 36 -30.89 -9.04 22.56
N THR A 37 -30.93 -8.34 23.69
CA THR A 37 -31.01 -6.89 23.77
C THR A 37 -29.65 -6.33 23.37
N ILE A 38 -29.38 -6.31 22.06
CA ILE A 38 -28.27 -5.55 21.48
C ILE A 38 -28.40 -4.13 22.02
N THR A 39 -27.39 -3.67 22.77
CA THR A 39 -27.41 -2.32 23.31
C THR A 39 -26.88 -1.34 22.25
N ILE A 40 -27.09 -0.05 22.49
CA ILE A 40 -26.57 0.99 21.58
C ILE A 40 -25.03 0.92 21.57
N GLU A 41 -24.41 0.65 22.72
CA GLU A 41 -22.96 0.50 22.85
C GLU A 41 -22.42 -0.68 22.04
N ASP A 42 -23.17 -1.80 21.95
CA ASP A 42 -22.77 -2.94 21.11
C ASP A 42 -22.78 -2.57 19.62
N ILE A 43 -23.78 -1.81 19.16
CA ILE A 43 -23.88 -1.32 17.77
C ILE A 43 -22.74 -0.35 17.48
N GLU A 44 -22.48 0.60 18.38
CA GLU A 44 -21.38 1.57 18.26
C GLU A 44 -20.01 0.89 18.22
N GLY A 45 -19.83 -0.17 19.01
CA GLY A 45 -18.64 -1.00 18.99
C GLY A 45 -18.41 -1.71 17.65
N GLU A 46 -19.46 -2.30 17.07
CA GLU A 46 -19.38 -2.95 15.76
C GLU A 46 -19.17 -1.94 14.62
N LEU A 47 -19.82 -0.77 14.66
CA LEU A 47 -19.60 0.31 13.70
C LEU A 47 -18.15 0.79 13.70
N SER A 48 -17.56 0.96 14.89
CA SER A 48 -16.14 1.34 15.05
C SER A 48 -15.19 0.29 14.46
N LYS A 49 -15.53 -1.00 14.55
CA LYS A 49 -14.76 -2.08 13.90
C LYS A 49 -14.88 -2.01 12.38
N ILE A 50 -16.09 -1.79 11.86
CA ILE A 50 -16.34 -1.66 10.41
C ILE A 50 -15.56 -0.48 9.83
N GLU A 51 -15.59 0.67 10.51
CA GLU A 51 -14.84 1.86 10.13
C GLU A 51 -13.34 1.59 10.05
N ARG A 52 -12.76 0.97 11.09
CA ARG A 52 -11.34 0.57 11.07
C ARG A 52 -11.01 -0.36 9.90
N ILE A 53 -11.87 -1.35 9.62
CA ILE A 53 -11.66 -2.28 8.50
C ILE A 53 -11.72 -1.53 7.16
N ARG A 54 -12.69 -0.64 6.99
CA ARG A 54 -12.83 0.19 5.79
C ARG A 54 -11.55 1.00 5.55
N ASP A 55 -11.03 1.66 6.57
CA ASP A 55 -9.85 2.52 6.43
C ASP A 55 -8.62 1.70 6.04
N ILE A 56 -8.42 0.52 6.65
CA ILE A 56 -7.36 -0.43 6.25
C ILE A 56 -7.52 -0.85 4.77
N LEU A 57 -8.73 -1.16 4.33
CA LEU A 57 -8.98 -1.60 2.96
C LEU A 57 -8.71 -0.49 1.94
N VAL A 58 -9.10 0.75 2.24
CA VAL A 58 -8.85 1.91 1.37
C VAL A 58 -7.35 2.16 1.23
N ARG A 59 -6.59 2.11 2.33
CA ARG A 59 -5.12 2.24 2.28
C ARG A 59 -4.49 1.13 1.44
N ARG A 60 -4.96 -0.12 1.63
CA ARG A 60 -4.48 -1.26 0.84
C ARG A 60 -4.82 -1.16 -0.65
N GLU A 61 -5.99 -0.60 -0.99
CA GLU A 61 -6.37 -0.32 -2.37
C GLU A 61 -5.41 0.70 -3.01
N SER A 62 -5.09 1.78 -2.30
CA SER A 62 -4.11 2.78 -2.75
C SER A 62 -2.75 2.15 -3.01
N GLU A 63 -2.22 1.33 -2.09
CA GLU A 63 -0.97 0.58 -2.29
C GLU A 63 -1.01 -0.32 -3.53
N LEU A 64 -2.14 -1.02 -3.75
CA LEU A 64 -2.32 -1.87 -4.93
C LEU A 64 -2.31 -1.05 -6.23
N ARG A 65 -2.86 0.17 -6.20
CA ARG A 65 -2.84 1.09 -7.35
C ARG A 65 -1.41 1.54 -7.67
N TYR A 66 -0.63 1.94 -6.65
CA TYR A 66 0.79 2.27 -6.83
C TYR A 66 1.61 1.11 -7.39
N MET A 67 1.38 -0.12 -6.90
CA MET A 67 2.06 -1.31 -7.45
C MET A 67 1.64 -1.59 -8.90
N MET A 68 0.37 -1.38 -9.25
CA MET A 68 -0.09 -1.54 -10.62
C MET A 68 0.59 -0.54 -11.55
N ASP A 69 0.72 0.72 -11.14
CA ASP A 69 1.36 1.78 -11.91
C ASP A 69 2.87 1.50 -12.07
N ASP A 70 3.58 1.08 -11.01
CA ASP A 70 4.99 0.65 -11.10
C ASP A 70 5.18 -0.53 -12.06
N ILE A 71 4.28 -1.52 -12.03
CA ILE A 71 4.29 -2.65 -12.96
C ILE A 71 4.11 -2.18 -14.40
N GLN A 72 3.25 -1.20 -14.65
CA GLN A 72 3.04 -0.64 -15.99
C GLN A 72 4.29 0.10 -16.48
N LEU A 73 4.88 0.95 -15.65
CA LEU A 73 6.14 1.64 -15.95
C LEU A 73 7.26 0.63 -16.26
N CYS A 74 7.41 -0.40 -15.43
CA CYS A 74 8.41 -1.44 -15.63
C CYS A 74 8.21 -2.23 -16.95
N LYS A 75 6.97 -2.51 -17.34
CA LYS A 75 6.66 -3.17 -18.63
C LYS A 75 7.05 -2.29 -19.81
N GLU A 76 6.74 -1.00 -19.75
CA GLU A 76 7.09 -0.05 -20.81
C GLU A 76 8.60 0.12 -20.93
N ILE A 77 9.29 0.34 -19.81
CA ILE A 77 10.76 0.41 -19.75
C ILE A 77 11.39 -0.87 -20.33
N THR A 78 10.87 -2.04 -19.99
CA THR A 78 11.38 -3.32 -20.50
C THR A 78 11.22 -3.43 -22.01
N THR A 79 10.08 -2.97 -22.55
CA THR A 79 9.81 -2.97 -23.99
C THR A 79 10.78 -2.04 -24.72
N LEU A 80 10.94 -0.81 -24.25
CA LEU A 80 11.87 0.17 -24.82
C LEU A 80 13.32 -0.29 -24.72
N LYS A 81 13.73 -0.88 -23.58
CA LYS A 81 15.06 -1.44 -23.39
C LYS A 81 15.34 -2.59 -24.37
N THR A 82 14.34 -3.42 -24.65
CA THR A 82 14.46 -4.52 -25.62
C THR A 82 14.64 -3.97 -27.05
N GLU A 83 13.94 -2.89 -27.41
CA GLU A 83 14.15 -2.21 -28.69
C GLU A 83 15.54 -1.58 -28.77
N LEU A 84 15.94 -0.85 -27.72
CA LEU A 84 17.25 -0.20 -27.62
C LEU A 84 18.39 -1.22 -27.76
N GLN A 85 18.28 -2.37 -27.10
CA GLN A 85 19.30 -3.41 -27.14
C GLN A 85 19.53 -3.96 -28.57
N LYS A 86 18.51 -3.96 -29.43
CA LYS A 86 18.68 -4.33 -30.85
C LYS A 86 19.57 -3.33 -31.58
N LEU A 87 19.37 -2.03 -31.37
CA LEU A 87 20.17 -0.98 -31.99
C LEU A 87 21.61 -0.98 -31.45
N VAL A 88 21.77 -1.10 -30.13
CA VAL A 88 23.08 -1.15 -29.46
C VAL A 88 23.90 -2.36 -29.90
N SER A 89 23.26 -3.46 -30.30
CA SER A 89 23.97 -4.65 -30.81
C SER A 89 24.60 -4.47 -32.20
N ILE A 90 24.24 -3.41 -32.93
CA ILE A 90 24.83 -3.08 -34.23
C ILE A 90 26.19 -2.39 -33.99
N PRO A 91 27.28 -2.82 -34.65
CA PRO A 91 28.57 -2.13 -34.55
C PRO A 91 28.47 -0.67 -35.01
N GLU A 92 29.18 0.25 -34.36
CA GLU A 92 29.10 1.69 -34.64
C GLU A 92 29.38 2.07 -36.11
N ASN A 93 30.27 1.32 -36.78
CA ASN A 93 30.61 1.52 -38.20
C ASN A 93 29.44 1.17 -39.13
N ASP A 94 28.54 0.29 -38.70
CA ASP A 94 27.43 -0.24 -39.48
C ASP A 94 26.09 0.44 -39.11
N LYS A 95 26.07 1.29 -38.07
CA LYS A 95 24.89 2.06 -37.67
C LYS A 95 24.62 3.20 -38.66
N SER A 96 23.39 3.28 -39.13
CA SER A 96 22.91 4.44 -39.88
C SER A 96 22.69 5.66 -38.97
N ASN A 97 22.59 6.85 -39.56
CA ASN A 97 22.17 8.05 -38.81
C ASN A 97 20.77 7.90 -38.20
N GLY A 98 19.89 7.13 -38.84
CA GLY A 98 18.55 6.82 -38.32
C GLY A 98 18.60 5.98 -37.06
N ASP A 99 19.48 4.97 -37.03
CA ASP A 99 19.67 4.10 -35.87
C ASP A 99 20.17 4.89 -34.67
N ARG A 100 21.17 5.76 -34.86
CA ARG A 100 21.70 6.62 -33.79
C ARG A 100 20.64 7.57 -33.24
N LYS A 101 19.82 8.17 -34.12
CA LYS A 101 18.73 9.05 -33.67
C LYS A 101 17.68 8.28 -32.88
N ARG A 102 17.30 7.08 -33.34
CA ARG A 102 16.32 6.24 -32.65
C ARG A 102 16.84 5.76 -31.29
N GLU A 103 18.14 5.44 -31.20
CA GLU A 103 18.81 5.08 -29.95
C GLU A 103 18.71 6.22 -28.91
N GLU A 104 19.01 7.46 -29.32
CA GLU A 104 18.88 8.66 -28.49
C GLU A 104 17.43 8.88 -28.03
N GLU A 105 16.45 8.74 -28.93
CA GLU A 105 15.03 8.87 -28.61
C GLU A 105 14.56 7.82 -27.58
N LEU A 106 14.99 6.56 -27.74
CA LEU A 106 14.67 5.48 -26.80
C LEU A 106 15.29 5.73 -25.42
N LEU A 107 16.54 6.20 -25.37
CA LEU A 107 17.19 6.57 -24.11
C LEU A 107 16.44 7.70 -23.40
N GLN A 108 16.03 8.74 -24.12
CA GLN A 108 15.24 9.84 -23.56
C GLN A 108 13.89 9.37 -23.00
N GLN A 109 13.19 8.49 -23.72
CA GLN A 109 11.93 7.90 -23.24
C GLN A 109 12.12 7.04 -21.99
N ILE A 110 13.14 6.19 -21.98
CA ILE A 110 13.47 5.36 -20.80
C ILE A 110 13.78 6.24 -19.60
N ASN A 111 14.61 7.29 -19.75
CA ASN A 111 14.93 8.21 -18.67
C ASN A 111 13.67 8.87 -18.10
N LYS A 112 12.77 9.36 -18.95
CA LYS A 112 11.51 9.96 -18.51
C LYS A 112 10.62 8.98 -17.72
N LEU A 113 10.57 7.71 -18.11
CA LEU A 113 9.82 6.70 -17.37
C LEU A 113 10.49 6.37 -16.03
N VAL A 114 11.82 6.35 -15.97
CA VAL A 114 12.56 6.19 -14.71
C VAL A 114 12.31 7.37 -13.78
N GLU A 115 12.33 8.61 -14.27
CA GLU A 115 11.96 9.79 -13.50
C GLU A 115 10.52 9.70 -12.97
N THR A 116 9.57 9.31 -13.82
CA THR A 116 8.17 9.09 -13.40
C THR A 116 8.08 8.05 -12.27
N ARG A 117 8.85 6.95 -12.36
CA ARG A 117 8.88 5.92 -11.32
C ARG A 117 9.52 6.44 -10.03
N ASP A 118 10.53 7.28 -10.12
CA ASP A 118 11.16 7.87 -8.94
C ASP A 118 10.17 8.79 -8.21
N PHE A 119 9.37 9.60 -8.93
CA PHE A 119 8.26 10.36 -8.33
C PHE A 119 7.21 9.47 -7.66
N LEU A 120 6.87 8.33 -8.27
CA LEU A 120 5.93 7.37 -7.69
C LEU A 120 6.41 6.83 -6.33
N VAL A 121 7.72 6.62 -6.18
CA VAL A 121 8.32 6.19 -4.92
C VAL A 121 8.19 7.28 -3.86
N ASP A 122 8.53 8.53 -4.21
CA ASP A 122 8.42 9.67 -3.31
C ASP A 122 6.97 9.88 -2.83
N ASP A 123 5.99 9.78 -3.73
CA ASP A 123 4.56 9.90 -3.41
C ASP A 123 4.10 8.83 -2.42
N VAL A 124 4.51 7.58 -2.62
CA VAL A 124 4.18 6.46 -1.72
C VAL A 124 4.82 6.64 -0.35
N GLU A 125 6.05 7.14 -0.29
CA GLU A 125 6.71 7.44 0.97
C GLU A 125 6.01 8.56 1.73
N PHE A 126 5.55 9.60 1.02
CA PHE A 126 4.76 10.68 1.60
C PHE A 126 3.42 10.17 2.15
N GLU A 127 2.72 9.34 1.39
CA GLU A 127 1.46 8.71 1.81
C GLU A 127 1.63 7.95 3.13
N ARG A 128 2.69 7.13 3.23
CA ARG A 128 2.99 6.33 4.43
C ARG A 128 3.28 7.18 5.66
N LEU A 129 3.95 8.31 5.49
CA LEU A 129 4.19 9.25 6.59
C LEU A 129 2.88 9.85 7.08
N ARG A 130 2.00 10.26 6.16
CA ARG A 130 0.69 10.81 6.52
C ARG A 130 -0.18 9.79 7.26
N GLU A 131 -0.29 8.57 6.75
CA GLU A 131 -1.06 7.49 7.40
C GLU A 131 -0.55 7.21 8.83
N SER A 132 0.77 7.25 9.04
CA SER A 132 1.37 7.04 10.36
C SER A 132 1.04 8.17 11.35
N GLU A 133 0.94 9.41 10.85
CA GLU A 133 0.51 10.56 11.66
C GLU A 133 -0.98 10.50 11.99
N GLU A 134 -1.83 10.14 11.03
CA GLU A 134 -3.27 9.92 11.23
C GLU A 134 -3.52 8.85 12.28
N ASP A 135 -2.86 7.69 12.19
CA ASP A 135 -3.02 6.60 13.15
C ASP A 135 -2.58 7.02 14.57
N ARG A 136 -1.50 7.82 14.66
CA ARG A 136 -1.04 8.38 15.94
C ARG A 136 -2.08 9.33 16.53
N GLU A 137 -2.66 10.22 15.73
CA GLU A 137 -3.71 11.14 16.16
C GLU A 137 -4.98 10.39 16.61
N CYS A 138 -5.41 9.38 15.86
CA CYS A 138 -6.56 8.53 16.21
C CYS A 138 -6.38 7.82 17.56
N VAL A 139 -5.19 7.26 17.83
CA VAL A 139 -4.89 6.63 19.12
C VAL A 139 -4.90 7.66 20.25
N LEU A 140 -4.25 8.82 20.05
CA LEU A 140 -4.23 9.89 21.04
C LEU A 140 -5.64 10.38 21.37
N HIS A 141 -6.48 10.59 20.36
CA HIS A 141 -7.87 11.02 20.54
C HIS A 141 -8.69 9.98 21.32
N THR A 142 -8.51 8.69 21.03
CA THR A 142 -9.19 7.60 21.74
C THR A 142 -8.75 7.52 23.21
N VAL A 143 -7.46 7.65 23.49
CA VAL A 143 -6.92 7.67 24.86
C VAL A 143 -7.39 8.89 25.65
N GLN A 144 -7.47 10.05 24.99
CA GLN A 144 -7.96 11.29 25.60
C GLN A 144 -9.45 11.20 25.94
N ASN A 145 -10.26 10.65 25.04
CA ASN A 145 -11.70 10.45 25.28
C ASN A 145 -11.96 9.40 26.38
N CYS A 146 -11.22 8.29 26.41
CA CYS A 146 -11.27 7.33 27.52
C CYS A 146 -10.94 7.97 28.87
N SER A 147 -9.97 8.89 28.89
CA SER A 147 -9.57 9.60 30.11
C SER A 147 -10.64 10.58 30.60
N GLN A 148 -11.38 11.21 29.67
CA GLN A 148 -12.51 12.10 29.98
C GLN A 148 -13.74 11.34 30.48
N ASP A 149 -14.07 10.19 29.88
CA ASP A 149 -15.17 9.32 30.32
C ASP A 149 -14.96 8.75 31.73
N LEU A 150 -13.71 8.44 32.08
CA LEU A 150 -13.33 8.02 33.44
C LEU A 150 -13.40 9.17 34.46
N ALA A 151 -13.21 10.41 34.03
CA ALA A 151 -13.29 11.59 34.87
C ALA A 151 -14.75 12.03 35.14
N LEU A 152 -15.66 11.82 34.18
CA LEU A 152 -17.10 12.11 34.32
C LEU A 152 -17.86 11.06 35.15
N LYS A 153 -17.28 9.87 35.35
CA LYS A 153 -17.86 8.79 36.18
C LYS A 153 -17.45 8.84 37.66
N ARG A 154 -16.81 9.91 38.15
CA ARG A 154 -16.45 10.14 39.56
C ARG A 154 -17.21 11.33 40.14
#